data_AF-A0A426Y9F9-F1
#
_entry.id   AF-A0A426Y9F9-F1
#
_cell.length_a   1.000
_cell.length_b   1.000
_cell.length_c   1.000
_cell.angle_alpha   90.00
_cell.angle_beta   90.00
_cell.angle_gamma   90.00
#
_symmetry.space_group_name_H-M   'P 1'
#
loop_
_entity.id
_entity.type
_entity.pdbx_description
1 polymer ?
#
loop_
_entity_poly.entity_id
_entity_poly.type
_entity_poly.pdbx_seq_one_letter_code
_entity_poly.pdbx_strand_id
1 'polypeptide(L)'
;MDDSLPGVFYFSSHFLFCCSSRKTVLRLVTGSYTAPGISVAWRAGARTPRRRPHLRFLEFPYSSRVARTVMAAAAKHLTPVAVELGGKSPVIFDSLGSPRDRKVAVERIVGAKWVSCAGQACIGVDYVLVEEQFAPVLVCRTRRTAAKLRR
;
A
#
# COMPACT_ATOMS: atom_id res chain seq x y z
N MET A 1 19.15 17.43 23.00
CA MET A 1 17.70 17.20 23.17
C MET A 1 17.07 18.57 23.08
N ASP A 2 16.26 18.81 22.06
CA ASP A 2 15.63 20.12 21.83
C ASP A 2 14.35 19.91 21.01
N ASP A 3 13.28 19.61 21.72
CA ASP A 3 12.07 18.96 21.22
C ASP A 3 10.90 19.96 20.99
N SER A 4 11.23 21.17 20.54
CA SER A 4 10.34 22.34 20.61
C SER A 4 9.99 23.01 19.26
N LEU A 5 10.45 22.47 18.11
CA LEU A 5 10.09 22.97 16.78
C LEU A 5 9.05 22.08 16.07
N PRO A 6 8.07 22.66 15.34
CA PRO A 6 6.96 21.90 14.75
C PRO A 6 7.43 20.79 13.79
N GLY A 7 6.94 19.57 14.02
CA GLY A 7 7.23 18.41 13.19
C GLY A 7 6.50 18.48 11.85
N VAL A 8 7.20 18.85 10.78
CA VAL A 8 6.67 18.76 9.40
C VAL A 8 6.74 17.31 8.93
N PHE A 9 5.62 16.59 9.03
CA PHE A 9 5.46 15.26 8.45
C PHE A 9 5.06 15.37 6.97
N TYR A 10 5.86 14.78 6.07
CA TYR A 10 5.54 14.74 4.64
C TYR A 10 4.95 13.39 4.24
N PHE A 11 3.63 13.36 4.06
CA PHE A 11 2.89 12.16 3.67
C PHE A 11 2.57 12.16 2.16
N SER A 12 3.20 11.26 1.40
CA SER A 12 2.98 11.15 -0.05
C SER A 12 2.02 10.02 -0.44
N SER A 13 0.75 10.10 -0.01
CA SER A 13 -0.26 9.06 -0.28
C SER A 13 -0.70 8.99 -1.75
N HIS A 14 0.13 8.37 -2.59
CA HIS A 14 -0.15 8.18 -4.01
C HIS A 14 -0.95 6.89 -4.32
N PHE A 15 -1.17 6.01 -3.32
CA PHE A 15 -1.65 4.64 -3.53
C PHE A 15 -3.14 4.38 -3.28
N LEU A 16 -3.88 5.29 -2.61
CA LEU A 16 -5.31 5.09 -2.30
C LEU A 16 -6.28 6.11 -2.93
N PHE A 17 -5.80 7.24 -3.46
CA PHE A 17 -6.69 8.34 -3.87
C PHE A 17 -6.59 8.71 -5.36
N CYS A 18 -7.71 8.46 -6.08
CA CYS A 18 -7.94 8.91 -7.44
C CYS A 18 -7.81 10.45 -7.57
N CYS A 19 -7.56 10.95 -8.78
CA CYS A 19 -7.33 12.39 -9.04
C CYS A 19 -8.51 13.29 -8.61
N SER A 20 -9.74 12.76 -8.65
CA SER A 20 -10.93 13.40 -8.09
C SER A 20 -10.89 13.43 -6.56
N SER A 21 -10.77 12.25 -5.93
CA SER A 21 -10.77 12.05 -4.48
C SER A 21 -9.67 12.83 -3.76
N ARG A 22 -8.52 13.07 -4.42
CA ARG A 22 -7.42 13.93 -3.93
C ARG A 22 -7.87 15.36 -3.59
N LYS A 23 -8.72 15.98 -4.42
CA LYS A 23 -9.19 17.36 -4.18
C LYS A 23 -10.09 17.44 -2.95
N THR A 24 -10.95 16.45 -2.78
CA THR A 24 -11.89 16.36 -1.65
C THR A 24 -11.14 16.17 -0.32
N VAL A 25 -10.20 15.23 -0.25
CA VAL A 25 -9.40 15.00 0.96
C VAL A 25 -8.58 16.23 1.32
N LEU A 26 -7.92 16.87 0.35
CA LEU A 26 -7.16 18.10 0.62
C LEU A 26 -8.06 19.18 1.23
N ARG A 27 -9.25 19.41 0.66
CA ARG A 27 -10.22 20.41 1.13
C ARG A 27 -10.69 20.13 2.56
N LEU A 28 -10.93 18.87 2.90
CA LEU A 28 -11.30 18.44 4.26
C LEU A 28 -10.14 18.65 5.24
N VAL A 29 -8.93 18.19 4.91
CA VAL A 29 -7.76 18.34 5.79
C VAL A 29 -7.43 19.82 6.03
N THR A 30 -7.42 20.67 5.00
CA THR A 30 -7.19 22.12 5.17
C THR A 30 -8.34 22.84 5.87
N GLY A 31 -9.56 22.29 5.82
CA GLY A 31 -10.74 22.85 6.47
C GLY A 31 -10.89 22.46 7.94
N SER A 32 -10.28 21.35 8.38
CA SER A 32 -10.40 20.83 9.75
C SER A 32 -9.10 20.86 10.55
N TYR A 33 -7.93 20.91 9.91
CA TYR A 33 -6.62 20.88 10.58
C TYR A 33 -5.77 22.11 10.23
N THR A 34 -6.01 23.21 10.94
CA THR A 34 -5.17 24.42 10.95
C THR A 34 -4.30 24.49 12.21
N ALA A 35 -3.67 23.38 12.58
CA ALA A 35 -2.70 23.34 13.68
C ALA A 35 -1.36 23.97 13.25
N PRO A 36 -0.76 24.90 14.03
CA PRO A 36 0.53 25.50 13.70
C PRO A 36 1.65 24.45 13.80
N GLY A 37 2.01 23.87 12.66
CA GLY A 37 3.14 22.95 12.51
C GLY A 37 2.96 21.86 11.45
N ILE A 38 1.72 21.50 11.13
CA ILE A 38 1.42 20.49 10.10
C ILE A 38 1.34 21.20 8.74
N SER A 39 2.36 21.04 7.89
CA SER A 39 2.36 21.61 6.52
C SER A 39 2.16 20.53 5.45
N VAL A 40 0.90 20.35 5.04
CA VAL A 40 0.53 19.44 3.95
C VAL A 40 0.99 20.02 2.60
N ALA A 41 1.88 19.31 1.91
CA ALA A 41 2.40 19.72 0.60
C ALA A 41 2.28 18.57 -0.42
N TRP A 42 1.31 18.66 -1.32
CA TRP A 42 1.12 17.65 -2.36
C TRP A 42 1.69 18.12 -3.72
N ARG A 43 2.41 17.24 -4.43
CA ARG A 43 2.97 17.52 -5.77
C ARG A 43 2.82 16.28 -6.64
N ALA A 44 2.35 16.47 -7.87
CA ALA A 44 2.18 15.38 -8.83
C ALA A 44 3.54 14.90 -9.37
N GLY A 45 3.74 13.58 -9.39
CA GLY A 45 4.86 12.91 -10.07
C GLY A 45 6.02 12.52 -9.16
N ALA A 46 6.83 11.55 -9.62
CA ALA A 46 7.92 10.92 -8.87
C ALA A 46 9.20 11.80 -8.73
N ARG A 47 9.05 13.11 -8.50
CA ARG A 47 10.18 13.99 -8.19
C ARG A 47 10.41 14.02 -6.68
N THR A 48 11.67 13.93 -6.28
CA THR A 48 12.09 14.03 -4.88
C THR A 48 11.61 15.35 -4.24
N PRO A 49 11.28 15.34 -2.93
CA PRO A 49 10.92 16.57 -2.22
C PRO A 49 12.01 17.64 -2.37
N ARG A 50 11.60 18.88 -2.68
CA ARG A 50 12.54 20.01 -2.78
C ARG A 50 13.05 20.31 -1.36
N ARG A 51 14.38 20.48 -1.21
CA ARG A 51 15.10 20.79 0.04
C ARG A 51 14.26 21.67 0.99
N ARG A 52 13.96 21.14 2.19
CA ARG A 52 13.40 21.88 3.32
C ARG A 52 14.30 21.64 4.55
N PRO A 53 14.97 22.66 5.11
CA PRO A 53 15.93 22.47 6.20
C PRO A 53 15.32 22.06 7.54
N HIS A 54 13.99 21.96 7.64
CA HIS A 54 13.25 21.56 8.85
C HIS A 54 12.50 20.23 8.70
N LEU A 55 12.71 19.50 7.59
CA LEU A 55 12.03 18.23 7.36
C LEU A 55 12.70 17.13 8.21
N ARG A 56 12.01 16.66 9.26
CA ARG A 56 12.55 15.64 10.18
C ARG A 56 12.36 14.21 9.68
N PHE A 57 11.27 13.92 8.95
CA PHE A 57 10.90 12.56 8.58
C PHE A 57 10.23 12.54 7.20
N LEU A 58 10.45 11.45 6.46
CA LEU A 58 9.90 11.27 5.12
C LEU A 58 9.25 9.89 4.99
N GLU A 59 7.95 9.88 4.71
CA GLU A 59 7.15 8.68 4.44
C GLU A 59 6.74 8.63 2.98
N PHE A 60 6.93 7.47 2.35
CA PHE A 60 6.68 7.32 0.92
C PHE A 60 6.21 5.88 0.59
N PRO A 61 4.96 5.70 0.10
CA PRO A 61 4.37 4.41 -0.29
C PRO A 61 4.43 4.18 -1.81
N TYR A 62 5.37 3.37 -2.30
CA TYR A 62 5.67 3.26 -3.75
C TYR A 62 6.69 2.15 -4.11
N SER A 63 7.13 2.08 -5.38
CA SER A 63 7.99 1.00 -5.90
C SER A 63 9.49 1.14 -5.58
N SER A 64 10.14 0.00 -5.37
CA SER A 64 11.57 -0.13 -4.98
C SER A 64 12.60 0.47 -5.95
N ARG A 65 12.20 0.85 -7.18
CA ARG A 65 13.08 1.55 -8.14
C ARG A 65 13.30 2.99 -7.74
N VAL A 66 12.23 3.76 -7.57
CA VAL A 66 12.35 5.14 -7.07
C VAL A 66 12.82 5.11 -5.59
N ALA A 67 12.60 3.97 -4.89
CA ALA A 67 13.32 3.45 -3.71
C ALA A 67 14.65 4.16 -3.43
N ARG A 68 15.59 3.82 -4.30
CA ARG A 68 17.00 4.21 -4.23
C ARG A 68 17.18 5.70 -4.55
N THR A 69 16.27 6.30 -5.32
CA THR A 69 16.29 7.73 -5.67
C THR A 69 15.90 8.62 -4.49
N VAL A 70 14.86 8.26 -3.73
CA VAL A 70 14.46 9.04 -2.54
C VAL A 70 15.46 8.85 -1.40
N MET A 71 15.89 7.61 -1.13
CA MET A 71 16.93 7.34 -0.14
C MET A 71 18.25 8.05 -0.48
N ALA A 72 18.70 8.03 -1.74
CA ALA A 72 19.92 8.74 -2.14
C ALA A 72 19.81 10.27 -2.06
N ALA A 73 18.59 10.83 -2.10
CA ALA A 73 18.37 12.25 -1.86
C ALA A 73 18.36 12.57 -0.35
N ALA A 74 17.76 11.71 0.48
CA ALA A 74 17.73 11.87 1.94
C ALA A 74 19.10 11.65 2.60
N ALA A 75 19.91 10.71 2.10
CA ALA A 75 21.25 10.42 2.60
C ALA A 75 22.18 11.66 2.57
N LYS A 76 22.02 12.56 1.60
CA LYS A 76 22.76 13.83 1.50
C LYS A 76 22.48 14.80 2.65
N HIS A 77 21.45 14.54 3.44
CA HIS A 77 20.96 15.42 4.50
C HIS A 77 20.73 14.66 5.82
N LEU A 78 21.20 13.40 5.92
CA LEU A 78 21.02 12.51 7.08
C LEU A 78 19.57 12.45 7.58
N THR A 79 18.59 12.65 6.69
CA THR A 79 17.18 12.65 7.06
C THR A 79 16.70 11.21 7.22
N PRO A 80 16.11 10.81 8.37
CA PRO A 80 15.53 9.48 8.51
C PRO A 80 14.30 9.33 7.59
N VAL A 81 14.18 8.16 6.98
CA VAL A 81 13.15 7.83 5.99
C VAL A 81 12.50 6.50 6.35
N ALA A 82 11.17 6.45 6.35
CA ALA A 82 10.41 5.20 6.28
C ALA A 82 9.92 5.00 4.84
N VAL A 83 10.12 3.79 4.30
CA VAL A 83 9.64 3.41 2.97
C VAL A 83 8.66 2.26 3.06
N GLU A 84 7.42 2.52 2.64
CA GLU A 84 6.38 1.50 2.53
C GLU A 84 6.43 0.93 1.11
N LEU A 85 7.13 -0.20 0.96
CA LEU A 85 7.35 -0.84 -0.33
C LEU A 85 6.34 -1.96 -0.58
N GLY A 86 5.78 -2.00 -1.79
CA GLY A 86 5.03 -3.17 -2.25
C GLY A 86 5.94 -4.39 -2.44
N GLY A 87 5.41 -5.57 -2.14
CA GLY A 87 6.06 -6.87 -2.36
C GLY A 87 5.25 -7.77 -3.30
N LYS A 88 5.60 -9.05 -3.34
CA LYS A 88 4.69 -10.11 -3.81
C LYS A 88 4.26 -10.93 -2.61
N SER A 89 2.98 -10.94 -2.27
CA SER A 89 2.50 -11.65 -1.07
C SER A 89 2.15 -13.12 -1.39
N PRO A 90 2.89 -14.12 -0.86
CA PRO A 90 2.50 -15.53 -0.98
C PRO A 90 1.28 -15.86 -0.12
N VAL A 91 0.52 -16.86 -0.56
CA VAL A 91 -0.32 -17.67 0.32
C VAL A 91 0.11 -19.13 0.21
N ILE A 92 0.26 -19.82 1.34
CA ILE A 92 0.45 -21.27 1.37
C ILE A 92 -0.93 -21.91 1.56
N PHE A 93 -1.30 -22.82 0.68
CA PHE A 93 -2.56 -23.56 0.73
C PHE A 93 -2.24 -25.04 0.98
N ASP A 94 -2.42 -25.44 2.24
CA ASP A 94 -2.21 -26.81 2.69
C ASP A 94 -3.42 -27.72 2.39
N SER A 95 -3.22 -29.03 2.55
CA SER A 95 -4.17 -30.14 2.45
C SER A 95 -5.27 -30.11 3.53
N LEU A 96 -5.95 -28.97 3.71
CA LEU A 96 -7.04 -28.79 4.68
C LEU A 96 -8.07 -29.95 4.60
N GLY A 97 -8.19 -30.74 5.67
CA GLY A 97 -8.98 -31.98 5.67
C GLY A 97 -10.48 -31.78 5.40
N SER A 98 -11.04 -30.64 5.81
CA SER A 98 -12.47 -30.33 5.65
C SER A 98 -12.81 -29.69 4.29
N PRO A 99 -13.81 -30.20 3.54
CA PRO A 99 -14.31 -29.55 2.32
C PRO A 99 -14.83 -28.12 2.52
N ARG A 100 -15.32 -27.81 3.74
CA ARG A 100 -15.85 -26.50 4.16
C ARG A 100 -14.72 -25.49 4.28
N ASP A 101 -13.63 -25.87 4.94
CA ASP A 101 -12.50 -24.96 5.20
C ASP A 101 -11.76 -24.65 3.88
N ARG A 102 -11.62 -25.65 3.00
CA ARG A 102 -11.18 -25.45 1.61
C ARG A 102 -12.08 -24.50 0.80
N LYS A 103 -13.35 -24.31 1.15
CA LYS A 103 -14.22 -23.32 0.48
C LYS A 103 -13.96 -21.92 1.05
N VAL A 104 -13.96 -21.78 2.37
CA VAL A 104 -13.72 -20.50 3.06
C VAL A 104 -12.33 -19.94 2.75
N ALA A 105 -11.30 -20.79 2.70
CA ALA A 105 -9.95 -20.39 2.32
C ALA A 105 -9.88 -19.82 0.90
N VAL A 106 -10.54 -20.45 -0.08
CA VAL A 106 -10.62 -19.91 -1.46
C VAL A 106 -11.40 -18.61 -1.53
N GLU A 107 -12.52 -18.49 -0.80
CA GLU A 107 -13.30 -17.25 -0.72
C GLU A 107 -12.48 -16.11 -0.09
N ARG A 108 -11.63 -16.39 0.91
CA ARG A 108 -10.68 -15.42 1.48
C ARG A 108 -9.55 -15.03 0.53
N ILE A 109 -8.94 -15.98 -0.18
CA ILE A 109 -7.88 -15.71 -1.18
C ILE A 109 -8.41 -14.80 -2.29
N VAL A 110 -9.60 -15.11 -2.82
CA VAL A 110 -10.25 -14.31 -3.86
C VAL A 110 -10.68 -12.93 -3.30
N GLY A 111 -11.17 -12.88 -2.06
CA GLY A 111 -11.47 -11.61 -1.37
C GLY A 111 -10.24 -10.70 -1.26
N ALA A 112 -9.14 -11.24 -0.71
CA ALA A 112 -7.90 -10.52 -0.42
C ALA A 112 -7.19 -9.97 -1.68
N LYS A 113 -7.41 -10.56 -2.86
CA LYS A 113 -6.88 -10.03 -4.12
C LYS A 113 -7.85 -9.02 -4.76
N TRP A 114 -9.13 -9.35 -4.93
CA TRP A 114 -10.02 -8.58 -5.80
C TRP A 114 -10.94 -7.57 -5.11
N VAL A 115 -11.32 -7.76 -3.84
CA VAL A 115 -12.38 -6.93 -3.22
C VAL A 115 -11.92 -5.53 -2.84
N SER A 116 -10.75 -5.38 -2.21
CA SER A 116 -10.35 -4.09 -1.62
C SER A 116 -9.88 -3.04 -2.64
N CYS A 117 -9.21 -3.47 -3.72
CA CYS A 117 -8.64 -2.57 -4.75
C CYS A 117 -8.60 -3.22 -6.16
N ALA A 118 -9.52 -4.13 -6.51
CA ALA A 118 -9.56 -4.80 -7.81
C ALA A 118 -8.22 -5.46 -8.25
N GLY A 119 -7.41 -5.93 -7.30
CA GLY A 119 -6.07 -6.49 -7.55
C GLY A 119 -4.90 -5.57 -7.19
N GLN A 120 -5.13 -4.26 -7.00
CA GLN A 120 -4.09 -3.23 -6.86
C GLN A 120 -3.65 -2.93 -5.41
N ALA A 121 -3.81 -3.90 -4.49
CA ALA A 121 -3.36 -3.77 -3.11
C ALA A 121 -1.91 -4.26 -2.95
N CYS A 122 -1.05 -3.49 -2.26
CA CYS A 122 0.35 -3.84 -1.98
C CYS A 122 0.53 -5.07 -1.08
N ILE A 123 -0.50 -5.41 -0.29
CA ILE A 123 -0.59 -6.59 0.59
C ILE A 123 -1.51 -7.69 0.00
N GLY A 124 -1.96 -7.53 -1.25
CA GLY A 124 -2.88 -8.48 -1.89
C GLY A 124 -2.16 -9.76 -2.34
N VAL A 125 -2.86 -10.90 -2.28
CA VAL A 125 -2.28 -12.21 -2.65
C VAL A 125 -1.79 -12.23 -4.10
N ASP A 126 -0.50 -12.48 -4.34
CA ASP A 126 0.06 -12.51 -5.70
C ASP A 126 0.22 -13.91 -6.27
N TYR A 127 0.56 -14.88 -5.43
CA TYR A 127 0.72 -16.28 -5.83
C TYR A 127 0.34 -17.20 -4.68
N VAL A 128 -0.13 -18.39 -5.05
CA VAL A 128 -0.48 -19.44 -4.09
C VAL A 128 0.48 -20.60 -4.28
N LEU A 129 1.16 -21.00 -3.20
CA LEU A 129 1.92 -22.23 -3.11
C LEU A 129 0.97 -23.32 -2.61
N VAL A 130 0.83 -24.39 -3.39
CA VAL A 130 -0.07 -25.51 -3.12
C VAL A 130 0.61 -26.78 -3.59
N GLU A 131 0.32 -27.90 -2.93
CA GLU A 131 0.77 -29.21 -3.36
C GLU A 131 0.15 -29.57 -4.74
N GLU A 132 0.94 -30.23 -5.59
CA GLU A 132 0.58 -30.48 -7.00
C GLU A 132 -0.77 -31.21 -7.15
N GLN A 133 -1.04 -32.21 -6.31
CA GLN A 133 -2.31 -32.95 -6.30
C GLN A 133 -3.54 -32.06 -6.04
N PHE A 134 -3.39 -30.94 -5.31
CA PHE A 134 -4.49 -30.02 -5.00
C PHE A 134 -4.58 -28.81 -5.94
N ALA A 135 -3.55 -28.53 -6.75
CA ALA A 135 -3.54 -27.45 -7.74
C ALA A 135 -4.78 -27.42 -8.67
N PRO A 136 -5.21 -28.54 -9.33
CA PRO A 136 -6.39 -28.49 -10.22
C PRO A 136 -7.69 -28.20 -9.46
N VAL A 137 -7.84 -28.73 -8.23
CA VAL A 137 -8.99 -28.47 -7.36
C VAL A 137 -9.04 -26.99 -6.95
N LEU A 138 -7.90 -26.41 -6.59
CA LEU A 138 -7.76 -25.00 -6.24
C LEU A 138 -8.13 -24.10 -7.42
N VAL A 139 -7.56 -24.33 -8.61
CA VAL A 139 -7.85 -23.55 -9.83
C VAL A 139 -9.35 -23.59 -10.18
N CYS A 140 -9.98 -24.77 -10.11
CA CYS A 140 -11.41 -24.93 -10.37
C CYS A 140 -12.27 -24.12 -9.37
N ARG A 141 -11.98 -24.22 -8.06
CA ARG A 141 -12.70 -23.47 -7.02
C ARG A 141 -12.49 -21.96 -7.16
N THR A 142 -11.25 -21.51 -7.37
CA THR A 142 -10.91 -20.09 -7.53
C THR A 142 -11.62 -19.47 -8.73
N ARG A 143 -11.67 -20.15 -9.89
CA ARG A 143 -12.43 -19.70 -11.07
C ARG A 143 -13.93 -19.54 -10.76
N ARG A 144 -14.54 -20.53 -10.09
CA ARG A 144 -15.97 -20.50 -9.70
C ARG A 144 -16.27 -19.36 -8.73
N THR A 145 -15.37 -19.05 -7.80
CA THR A 145 -15.55 -17.96 -6.84
C THR A 145 -15.32 -16.59 -7.49
N ALA A 146 -14.28 -16.43 -8.32
CA ALA A 146 -14.02 -15.19 -9.05
C ALA A 146 -15.17 -14.82 -10.02
N ALA A 147 -15.85 -15.81 -10.61
CA ALA A 147 -17.04 -15.57 -11.43
C ALA A 147 -18.21 -14.92 -10.64
N LYS A 148 -18.28 -15.09 -9.32
CA LYS A 148 -19.30 -14.44 -8.46
C LYS A 148 -19.04 -12.95 -8.26
N LEU A 149 -17.77 -12.51 -8.31
CA LEU A 149 -17.36 -11.11 -8.16
C LEU A 149 -17.60 -10.25 -9.41
N ARG A 150 -18.13 -10.83 -10.49
CA ARG A 150 -18.48 -10.14 -11.74
C ARG A 150 -19.96 -9.70 -11.80
N ARG A 151 -20.63 -9.67 -10.64
CA ARG A 151 -22.00 -9.19 -10.46
C ARG A 151 -21.96 -7.88 -9.68
#